data_AF-A0A1K0GSX6-F1
#
_entry.id   AF-A0A1K0GSX6-F1
#
_cell.length_a   1.000
_cell.length_b   1.000
_cell.length_c   1.000
_cell.angle_alpha   90.00
_cell.angle_beta   90.00
_cell.angle_gamma   90.00
#
_symmetry.space_group_name_H-M   'P 1'
#
loop_
_entity.id
_entity.type
_entity.pdbx_description
1 polymer ?
#
loop_
_entity_poly.entity_id
_entity_poly.type
_entity_poly.pdbx_seq_one_letter_code
_entity_poly.pdbx_strand_id
1 'polypeptide(L)'
;MDGHPVTFWEVVPDSGSKVQAGELGSVLRAVHACPVPTQLDLPALNIFGRVEGRIDAASGIGGAVLTFLRKRLHDLVDAYEQLVFNGEPVALHGDAHVKNLIRTPEGEAVLIDFEGFCLGPREVDLAVTATEYEIGWHSDRDYENFCSTYGMDVRSRPGFQILRDVNLLKMTTWLMQNVQESREVADEFERRLEALRCPAKLAGLAWQPF
;
A
#
# COMPACT_ATOMS: atom_id res chain seq x y z
N MET A 1 -23.47 -18.25 2.15
CA MET A 1 -24.68 -18.65 2.90
C MET A 1 -25.58 -17.43 2.99
N ASP A 2 -26.90 -17.59 2.87
CA ASP A 2 -27.88 -16.49 2.97
C ASP A 2 -27.56 -15.25 2.10
N GLY A 3 -27.27 -15.47 0.81
CA GLY A 3 -26.96 -14.40 -0.15
C GLY A 3 -25.53 -13.83 -0.06
N HIS A 4 -24.71 -14.30 0.87
CA HIS A 4 -23.31 -13.89 1.00
C HIS A 4 -22.39 -14.94 0.37
N PRO A 5 -21.47 -14.56 -0.53
CA PRO A 5 -20.45 -15.47 -1.02
C PRO A 5 -19.53 -15.89 0.14
N VAL A 6 -19.14 -17.16 0.16
CA VAL A 6 -18.22 -17.72 1.17
C VAL A 6 -17.17 -18.53 0.43
N THR A 7 -15.91 -18.31 0.77
CA THR A 7 -14.76 -19.04 0.24
C THR A 7 -14.09 -19.83 1.37
N PHE A 8 -13.63 -21.04 1.08
CA PHE A 8 -12.84 -21.85 2.00
C PHE A 8 -11.39 -21.89 1.50
N TRP A 9 -10.46 -21.68 2.42
CA TRP A 9 -9.03 -21.64 2.14
C TRP A 9 -8.32 -22.70 2.98
N GLU A 10 -7.23 -23.26 2.44
CA GLU A 10 -6.33 -24.09 3.23
C GLU A 10 -5.60 -23.21 4.25
N VAL A 11 -5.54 -23.67 5.50
CA VAL A 11 -4.87 -22.92 6.56
C VAL A 11 -3.37 -22.99 6.34
N VAL A 12 -2.73 -21.84 6.21
CA VAL A 12 -1.27 -21.71 6.16
C VAL A 12 -0.74 -21.60 7.60
N PRO A 13 0.07 -22.56 8.08
CA PRO A 13 0.63 -22.48 9.43
C PRO A 13 1.65 -21.36 9.54
N ASP A 14 1.56 -20.56 10.60
CA ASP A 14 2.53 -19.49 10.90
C ASP A 14 3.63 -20.02 11.84
N SER A 15 4.89 -19.87 11.42
CA SER A 15 6.07 -20.19 12.22
C SER A 15 6.36 -19.15 13.32
N GLY A 16 5.67 -18.01 13.31
CA GLY A 16 5.90 -16.88 14.22
C GLY A 16 7.14 -16.05 13.90
N SER A 17 7.85 -16.40 12.83
CA SER A 17 9.03 -15.68 12.36
C SER A 17 8.65 -14.58 11.40
N LYS A 18 9.29 -13.40 11.53
CA LYS A 18 9.04 -12.29 10.60
C LYS A 18 9.49 -12.64 9.18
N VAL A 19 8.66 -12.25 8.22
CA VAL A 19 9.03 -12.25 6.80
C VAL A 19 9.76 -10.95 6.49
N GLN A 20 10.83 -11.04 5.71
CA GLN A 20 11.69 -9.91 5.37
C GLN A 20 11.25 -9.24 4.07
N ALA A 21 11.56 -7.96 3.92
CA ALA A 21 11.25 -7.20 2.70
C ALA A 21 11.83 -7.85 1.43
N GLY A 22 13.03 -8.45 1.51
CA GLY A 22 13.60 -9.21 0.39
C GLY A 22 12.73 -10.37 -0.10
N GLU A 23 12.01 -11.05 0.79
CA GLU A 23 11.12 -12.16 0.41
C GLU A 23 9.85 -11.63 -0.27
N LEU A 24 9.32 -10.50 0.20
CA LEU A 24 8.24 -9.80 -0.50
C LEU A 24 8.65 -9.43 -1.94
N GLY A 25 9.88 -8.93 -2.13
CA GLY A 25 10.40 -8.62 -3.46
C GLY A 25 10.42 -9.84 -4.39
N SER A 26 10.88 -11.00 -3.90
CA SER A 26 10.85 -12.27 -4.64
C SER A 26 9.43 -12.72 -4.99
N VAL A 27 8.52 -12.66 -4.02
CA VAL A 27 7.13 -13.07 -4.18
C VAL A 27 6.39 -12.18 -5.18
N LEU A 28 6.52 -10.85 -5.07
CA LEU A 28 5.89 -9.93 -6.03
C LEU A 28 6.43 -10.11 -7.44
N ARG A 29 7.73 -10.40 -7.59
CA ARG A 29 8.30 -10.72 -8.90
C ARG A 29 7.64 -11.96 -9.50
N ALA A 30 7.41 -12.99 -8.70
CA ALA A 30 6.72 -14.20 -9.14
C ALA A 30 5.26 -13.90 -9.53
N VAL A 31 4.52 -13.18 -8.69
CA VAL A 31 3.12 -12.78 -8.97
C VAL A 31 3.02 -11.97 -10.27
N HIS A 32 3.87 -10.96 -10.43
CA HIS A 32 3.86 -10.11 -11.63
C HIS A 32 4.32 -10.82 -12.90
N ALA A 33 5.03 -11.94 -12.78
CA ALA A 33 5.43 -12.78 -13.91
C ALA A 33 4.37 -13.83 -14.27
N CYS A 34 3.38 -14.07 -13.41
CA CYS A 34 2.31 -15.02 -13.69
C CYS A 34 1.43 -14.51 -14.84
N PRO A 35 1.25 -15.28 -15.91
CA PRO A 35 0.30 -14.92 -16.96
C PRO A 35 -1.11 -14.94 -16.38
N VAL A 36 -1.87 -13.87 -16.62
CA VAL A 36 -3.27 -13.79 -16.22
C VAL A 36 -4.12 -14.55 -17.25
N PRO A 37 -4.82 -15.63 -16.87
CA PRO A 37 -5.67 -16.37 -17.79
C PRO A 37 -6.78 -15.46 -18.31
N THR A 38 -7.08 -15.53 -19.61
CA THR A 38 -8.13 -14.71 -20.24
C THR A 38 -9.54 -14.96 -19.69
N GLN A 39 -9.74 -16.09 -18.98
CA GLN A 39 -11.00 -16.43 -18.32
C GLN A 39 -11.16 -15.75 -16.96
N LEU A 40 -10.07 -15.21 -16.39
CA LEU A 40 -10.07 -14.50 -15.12
C LEU A 40 -10.31 -13.01 -15.39
N ASP A 41 -11.54 -12.57 -15.17
CA ASP A 41 -11.93 -11.16 -15.31
C ASP A 41 -11.47 -10.37 -14.07
N LEU A 42 -10.17 -10.06 -14.03
CA LEU A 42 -9.61 -9.23 -12.96
C LEU A 42 -10.03 -7.77 -13.15
N PRO A 43 -10.47 -7.09 -12.07
CA PRO A 43 -10.79 -5.68 -12.16
C PRO A 43 -9.54 -4.87 -12.50
N ALA A 44 -9.73 -3.76 -13.21
CA ALA A 44 -8.68 -2.74 -13.33
C ALA A 44 -8.40 -2.12 -11.95
N LEU A 45 -7.14 -1.76 -11.71
CA LEU A 45 -6.72 -1.07 -10.50
C LEU A 45 -7.57 0.18 -10.23
N ASN A 46 -8.18 0.23 -9.04
CA ASN A 46 -8.75 1.44 -8.48
C ASN A 46 -7.91 1.91 -7.29
N ILE A 47 -6.82 2.63 -7.58
CA ILE A 47 -5.82 3.02 -6.57
C ILE A 47 -6.38 3.92 -5.46
N PHE A 48 -7.48 4.64 -5.74
CA PHE A 48 -8.13 5.58 -4.82
C PHE A 48 -9.41 5.04 -4.18
N GLY A 49 -9.85 3.82 -4.53
CA GLY A 49 -11.23 3.36 -4.31
C GLY A 49 -11.72 3.36 -2.87
N ARG A 50 -10.83 3.29 -1.88
CA ARG A 50 -11.17 3.35 -0.44
C ARG A 50 -11.05 4.75 0.16
N VAL A 51 -10.38 5.68 -0.50
CA VAL A 51 -9.98 6.98 0.10
C VAL A 51 -11.17 7.91 0.27
N GLU A 52 -11.99 8.08 -0.76
CA GLU A 52 -13.17 8.95 -0.74
C GLU A 52 -14.17 8.51 0.33
N GLY A 53 -14.53 7.21 0.35
CA GLY A 53 -15.43 6.66 1.36
C GLY A 53 -14.94 6.83 2.80
N ARG A 54 -13.62 6.77 3.04
CA ARG A 54 -13.04 7.06 4.36
C ARG A 54 -13.18 8.52 4.76
N ILE A 55 -13.04 9.44 3.81
CA ILE A 55 -13.23 10.88 4.05
C ILE A 55 -14.69 11.20 4.36
N ASP A 56 -15.62 10.57 3.65
CA ASP A 56 -17.05 10.80 3.83
C ASP A 56 -17.59 10.19 5.13
N ALA A 57 -17.07 9.03 5.53
CA ALA A 57 -17.43 8.36 6.78
C ALA A 57 -16.74 8.95 8.02
N ALA A 58 -15.85 9.93 7.87
CA ALA A 58 -15.02 10.44 8.96
C ALA A 58 -15.85 11.08 10.09
N SER A 59 -15.67 10.59 11.32
CA SER A 59 -16.22 11.17 12.55
C SER A 59 -15.13 11.84 13.39
N GLY A 60 -15.46 12.89 14.13
CA GLY A 60 -14.51 13.57 15.02
C GLY A 60 -13.43 14.41 14.31
N ILE A 61 -13.52 14.57 12.98
CA ILE A 61 -12.57 15.35 12.18
C ILE A 61 -13.16 16.72 11.81
N GLY A 62 -12.39 17.79 11.98
CA GLY A 62 -12.83 19.15 11.64
C GLY A 62 -13.04 19.36 10.14
N GLY A 63 -14.06 20.14 9.77
CA GLY A 63 -14.43 20.36 8.36
C GLY A 63 -13.30 20.91 7.47
N ALA A 64 -12.42 21.76 8.01
CA ALA A 64 -11.26 22.27 7.27
C ALA A 64 -10.25 21.16 6.89
N VAL A 65 -10.10 20.14 7.75
CA VAL A 65 -9.26 18.97 7.49
C VAL A 65 -9.87 18.12 6.38
N LEU A 66 -11.18 17.85 6.44
CA LEU A 66 -11.87 17.09 5.39
C LEU A 66 -11.80 17.80 4.03
N THR A 67 -12.00 19.12 4.00
CA THR A 67 -11.84 19.92 2.77
C THR A 67 -10.43 19.81 2.20
N PHE A 68 -9.40 19.86 3.05
CA PHE A 68 -8.01 19.66 2.63
C PHE A 68 -7.79 18.26 2.06
N LEU A 69 -8.26 17.20 2.73
CA LEU A 69 -8.07 15.82 2.26
C LEU A 69 -8.78 15.58 0.92
N ARG A 70 -9.99 16.11 0.73
CA ARG A 70 -10.70 16.05 -0.57
C ARG A 70 -9.92 16.76 -1.67
N LYS A 71 -9.42 17.97 -1.40
CA LYS A 71 -8.58 18.69 -2.37
C LYS A 71 -7.33 17.87 -2.72
N ARG A 72 -6.64 17.33 -1.71
CA ARG A 72 -5.43 16.52 -1.91
C ARG A 72 -5.72 15.25 -2.70
N LEU A 73 -6.87 14.61 -2.48
CA LEU A 73 -7.33 13.49 -3.28
C LEU A 73 -7.49 13.88 -4.75
N HIS A 74 -8.23 14.96 -5.05
CA HIS A 74 -8.40 15.43 -6.43
C HIS A 74 -7.07 15.78 -7.09
N ASP A 75 -6.20 16.53 -6.42
CA ASP A 75 -4.88 16.88 -6.96
C ASP A 75 -4.05 15.62 -7.31
N LEU A 76 -4.16 14.55 -6.51
CA LEU A 76 -3.46 13.29 -6.75
C LEU A 76 -4.10 12.43 -7.83
N VAL A 77 -5.44 12.46 -7.96
CA VAL A 77 -6.15 11.82 -9.07
C VAL A 77 -5.66 12.44 -10.39
N ASP A 78 -5.72 13.76 -10.50
CA ASP A 78 -5.26 14.49 -11.69
C ASP A 78 -3.80 14.16 -12.01
N ALA A 79 -2.92 14.16 -11.01
CA ALA A 79 -1.50 13.85 -11.21
C ALA A 79 -1.24 12.39 -11.60
N TYR A 80 -2.00 11.45 -11.03
CA TYR A 80 -1.89 10.02 -11.33
C TYR A 80 -2.32 9.73 -12.78
N GLU A 81 -3.39 10.36 -13.26
CA GLU A 81 -3.87 10.21 -14.64
C GLU A 81 -2.86 10.68 -15.70
N GLN A 82 -1.93 11.56 -15.33
CA GLN A 82 -0.84 12.01 -16.23
C GLN A 82 0.37 11.07 -16.22
N LEU A 83 0.40 10.05 -15.36
CA LEU A 83 1.53 9.12 -15.31
C LEU A 83 1.53 8.17 -16.51
N VAL A 84 2.71 7.97 -17.07
CA VAL A 84 2.95 6.96 -18.11
C VAL A 84 3.78 5.84 -17.50
N PHE A 85 3.17 4.66 -17.39
CA PHE A 85 3.85 3.45 -16.97
C PHE A 85 4.40 2.71 -18.18
N ASN A 86 5.60 2.14 -18.04
CA ASN A 86 6.25 1.41 -19.12
C ASN A 86 6.01 -0.09 -18.96
N GLY A 87 5.51 -0.72 -20.03
CA GLY A 87 5.24 -2.15 -20.09
C GLY A 87 3.77 -2.50 -19.88
N GLU A 88 3.45 -3.77 -20.12
CA GLU A 88 2.08 -4.27 -19.99
C GLU A 88 1.64 -4.32 -18.52
N PRO A 89 0.34 -4.08 -18.23
CA PRO A 89 -0.24 -4.35 -16.93
C PRO A 89 0.00 -5.80 -16.49
N VAL A 90 0.21 -5.98 -15.19
CA VAL A 90 0.41 -7.27 -14.54
C VAL A 90 -0.67 -7.48 -13.48
N ALA A 91 -0.80 -8.71 -12.99
CA ALA A 91 -1.56 -8.96 -11.78
C ALA A 91 -0.87 -8.29 -10.60
N LEU A 92 -1.61 -7.48 -9.85
CA LEU A 92 -1.18 -6.79 -8.65
C LEU A 92 -1.84 -7.42 -7.44
N HIS A 93 -1.13 -7.47 -6.32
CA HIS A 93 -1.70 -7.78 -5.02
C HIS A 93 -2.69 -6.70 -4.57
N GLY A 94 -2.36 -5.42 -4.80
CA GLY A 94 -3.19 -4.27 -4.43
C GLY A 94 -2.99 -3.78 -2.99
N ASP A 95 -2.43 -4.62 -2.12
CA ASP A 95 -1.99 -4.28 -0.76
C ASP A 95 -0.69 -5.01 -0.38
N ALA A 96 0.34 -4.88 -1.21
CA ALA A 96 1.59 -5.64 -1.09
C ALA A 96 2.49 -5.14 0.05
N HIS A 97 2.35 -5.71 1.25
CA HIS A 97 3.22 -5.41 2.39
C HIS A 97 3.64 -6.66 3.16
N VAL A 98 4.74 -6.59 3.92
CA VAL A 98 5.33 -7.76 4.61
C VAL A 98 4.38 -8.45 5.59
N LYS A 99 3.38 -7.75 6.14
CA LYS A 99 2.37 -8.37 7.02
C LYS A 99 1.37 -9.28 6.27
N ASN A 100 1.34 -9.22 4.93
CA ASN A 100 0.54 -10.10 4.07
C ASN A 100 1.35 -11.32 3.62
N LEU A 101 2.48 -11.58 4.27
CA LEU A 101 3.24 -12.81 4.11
C LEU A 101 3.22 -13.60 5.42
N ILE A 102 2.93 -14.89 5.31
CA ILE A 102 3.10 -15.85 6.40
C ILE A 102 4.36 -16.66 6.13
N ARG A 103 5.23 -16.80 7.14
CA ARG A 103 6.32 -17.77 7.06
C ARG A 103 5.85 -19.13 7.56
N THR A 104 5.87 -20.13 6.71
CA THR A 104 5.58 -21.51 7.10
C THR A 104 6.69 -22.10 7.99
N PRO A 105 6.41 -23.13 8.81
CA PRO A 105 7.43 -23.85 9.57
C PRO A 105 8.57 -24.40 8.70
N GLU A 106 8.30 -24.68 7.43
CA GLU A 106 9.27 -25.14 6.42
C GLU A 106 10.14 -23.99 5.86
N GLY A 107 9.82 -22.75 6.21
CA GLY A 107 10.57 -21.55 5.87
C GLY A 107 10.06 -20.81 4.63
N GLU A 108 8.98 -21.27 4.01
CA GLU A 108 8.40 -20.65 2.81
C GLU A 108 7.63 -19.37 3.16
N ALA A 109 7.70 -18.35 2.31
CA ALA A 109 6.91 -17.14 2.44
C ALA A 109 5.68 -17.23 1.53
N VAL A 110 4.49 -17.29 2.14
CA VAL A 110 3.21 -17.44 1.46
C VAL A 110 2.46 -16.10 1.47
N LEU A 111 2.11 -15.60 0.28
CA LEU A 111 1.27 -14.41 0.12
C LEU A 111 -0.18 -14.74 0.44
N ILE A 112 -0.83 -13.86 1.18
CA ILE A 112 -2.23 -13.96 1.59
C ILE A 112 -2.95 -12.63 1.34
N ASP A 113 -4.27 -12.62 1.54
CA ASP A 113 -5.13 -11.42 1.48
C ASP A 113 -5.31 -10.82 0.07
N PHE A 114 -5.88 -11.64 -0.82
CA PHE A 114 -6.11 -11.31 -2.24
C PHE A 114 -7.37 -10.47 -2.51
N GLU A 115 -7.95 -9.80 -1.49
CA GLU A 115 -9.16 -8.98 -1.70
C GLU A 115 -8.92 -7.76 -2.61
N GLY A 116 -7.67 -7.30 -2.71
CA GLY A 116 -7.23 -6.18 -3.55
C GLY A 116 -6.73 -6.58 -4.95
N PHE A 117 -6.80 -7.87 -5.30
CA PHE A 117 -6.13 -8.40 -6.49
C PHE A 117 -6.74 -7.82 -7.78
N CYS A 118 -5.89 -7.23 -8.63
CA CYS A 118 -6.34 -6.48 -9.80
C CYS A 118 -5.29 -6.46 -10.92
N LEU A 119 -5.62 -5.87 -12.07
CA LEU A 119 -4.68 -5.59 -13.15
C LEU A 119 -4.20 -4.13 -13.09
N GLY A 120 -2.90 -3.93 -13.18
CA GLY A 120 -2.33 -2.58 -13.23
C GLY A 120 -0.81 -2.53 -13.40
N PRO A 121 -0.22 -1.33 -13.30
CA PRO A 121 1.22 -1.14 -13.41
C PRO A 121 1.93 -1.68 -12.18
N ARG A 122 2.99 -2.48 -12.41
CA ARG A 122 3.77 -3.16 -11.35
C ARG A 122 4.32 -2.19 -10.29
N GLU A 123 4.58 -0.95 -10.68
CA GLU A 123 5.10 0.11 -9.84
C GLU A 123 4.18 0.42 -8.66
N VAL A 124 2.87 0.15 -8.77
CA VAL A 124 1.90 0.43 -7.71
C VAL A 124 2.15 -0.44 -6.48
N ASP A 125 2.34 -1.75 -6.65
CA ASP A 125 2.69 -2.65 -5.54
C ASP A 125 4.06 -2.31 -4.96
N LEU A 126 5.05 -2.01 -5.81
CA LEU A 126 6.40 -1.66 -5.34
C LEU A 126 6.43 -0.35 -4.55
N ALA A 127 5.59 0.61 -4.92
CA ALA A 127 5.55 1.91 -4.28
C ALA A 127 5.11 1.83 -2.81
N VAL A 128 4.41 0.76 -2.40
CA VAL A 128 4.03 0.54 -1.00
C VAL A 128 5.29 0.41 -0.15
N THR A 129 6.13 -0.60 -0.40
CA THR A 129 7.37 -0.83 0.36
C THR A 129 8.35 0.33 0.24
N ALA A 130 8.44 0.97 -0.93
CA ALA A 130 9.27 2.16 -1.09
C ALA A 130 8.78 3.36 -0.27
N THR A 131 7.45 3.53 -0.13
CA THR A 131 6.88 4.56 0.75
C THR A 131 7.15 4.24 2.21
N GLU A 132 6.94 2.99 2.63
CA GLU A 132 7.24 2.50 3.98
C GLU A 132 8.71 2.73 4.35
N TYR A 133 9.63 2.52 3.40
CA TYR A 133 11.03 2.85 3.58
C TYR A 133 11.26 4.36 3.80
N GLU A 134 10.64 5.24 2.99
CA GLU A 134 10.80 6.70 3.15
C GLU A 134 10.25 7.25 4.48
N ILE A 135 9.28 6.57 5.09
CA ILE A 135 8.73 6.91 6.42
C ILE A 135 9.38 6.11 7.58
N GLY A 136 10.51 5.44 7.31
CA GLY A 136 11.36 4.82 8.32
C GLY A 136 10.92 3.45 8.83
N TRP A 137 10.04 2.74 8.11
CA TRP A 137 9.57 1.41 8.53
C TRP A 137 10.48 0.27 8.09
N HIS A 138 11.37 0.54 7.12
CA HIS A 138 12.39 -0.40 6.66
C HIS A 138 13.78 0.23 6.80
N SER A 139 14.78 -0.59 7.09
CA SER A 139 16.18 -0.14 7.04
C SER A 139 16.68 -0.05 5.59
N ASP A 140 17.78 0.66 5.36
CA ASP A 140 18.45 0.71 4.05
C ASP A 140 18.73 -0.70 3.51
N ARG A 141 19.23 -1.59 4.38
CA ARG A 141 19.52 -2.98 4.02
C ARG A 141 18.27 -3.75 3.61
N ASP A 142 17.15 -3.54 4.30
CA ASP A 142 15.90 -4.25 3.99
C ASP A 142 15.34 -3.77 2.64
N TYR A 143 15.38 -2.46 2.39
CA TYR A 143 14.92 -1.88 1.12
C TYR A 143 15.83 -2.27 -0.06
N GLU A 144 17.16 -2.27 0.14
CA GLU A 144 18.12 -2.77 -0.85
C GLU A 144 17.85 -4.24 -1.21
N ASN A 145 17.60 -5.08 -0.20
CA ASN A 145 17.24 -6.49 -0.41
C ASN A 145 15.94 -6.64 -1.20
N PHE A 146 14.89 -5.88 -0.88
CA PHE A 146 13.64 -5.86 -1.63
C PHE A 146 13.86 -5.49 -3.11
N CYS A 147 14.62 -4.42 -3.38
CA CYS A 147 14.92 -3.98 -4.74
C CYS A 147 15.73 -5.04 -5.50
N SER A 148 16.69 -5.67 -4.85
CA SER A 148 17.56 -6.70 -5.43
C SER A 148 16.78 -7.96 -5.82
N THR A 149 15.93 -8.47 -4.92
CA THR A 149 15.17 -9.70 -5.16
C THR A 149 14.06 -9.51 -6.17
N TYR A 150 13.39 -8.34 -6.15
CA TYR A 150 12.42 -7.99 -7.19
C TYR A 150 13.10 -7.71 -8.55
N GLY A 151 14.25 -7.03 -8.52
CA GLY A 151 15.02 -6.62 -9.70
C GLY A 151 14.73 -5.19 -10.18
N MET A 152 14.16 -4.33 -9.32
CA MET A 152 13.87 -2.93 -9.65
C MET A 152 13.78 -2.08 -8.37
N ASP A 153 14.38 -0.88 -8.40
CA ASP A 153 14.06 0.19 -7.48
C ASP A 153 13.02 1.13 -8.12
N VAL A 154 11.79 1.11 -7.61
CA VAL A 154 10.70 1.96 -8.11
C VAL A 154 10.97 3.44 -7.89
N ARG A 155 11.80 3.82 -6.91
CA ARG A 155 12.12 5.23 -6.60
C ARG A 155 12.89 5.91 -7.72
N SER A 156 13.58 5.13 -8.54
CA SER A 156 14.26 5.60 -9.75
C SER A 156 13.33 5.87 -10.93
N ARG A 157 12.06 5.46 -10.84
CA ARG A 157 11.08 5.60 -11.92
C ARG A 157 10.38 6.95 -11.88
N PRO A 158 10.11 7.57 -13.05
CA PRO A 158 9.18 8.69 -13.13
C PRO A 158 7.83 8.31 -12.50
N GLY A 159 7.25 9.23 -11.74
CA GLY A 159 5.93 9.02 -11.11
C GLY A 159 5.96 8.40 -9.71
N PHE A 160 7.10 7.90 -9.23
CA PHE A 160 7.19 7.36 -7.86
C PHE A 160 6.71 8.36 -6.80
N GLN A 161 7.08 9.64 -6.92
CA GLN A 161 6.66 10.67 -5.96
C GLN A 161 5.13 10.79 -5.87
N ILE A 162 4.41 10.61 -6.98
CA ILE A 162 2.95 10.61 -6.99
C ILE A 162 2.42 9.35 -6.31
N LEU A 163 2.93 8.17 -6.66
CA LEU A 163 2.53 6.92 -6.01
C LEU A 163 2.80 6.92 -4.50
N ARG A 164 3.92 7.49 -4.08
CA ARG A 164 4.24 7.70 -2.67
C ARG A 164 3.21 8.60 -2.00
N ASP A 165 2.93 9.77 -2.58
CA ASP A 165 1.97 10.70 -2.02
C ASP A 165 0.54 10.10 -1.95
N VAL A 166 0.18 9.23 -2.90
CA VAL A 166 -1.05 8.42 -2.84
C VAL A 166 -1.03 7.46 -1.65
N ASN A 167 0.07 6.72 -1.43
CA ASN A 167 0.20 5.84 -0.27
C ASN A 167 0.14 6.60 1.05
N LEU A 168 0.81 7.74 1.17
CA LEU A 168 0.75 8.60 2.35
C LEU A 168 -0.69 9.06 2.64
N LEU A 169 -1.46 9.42 1.60
CA LEU A 169 -2.88 9.75 1.75
C LEU A 169 -3.72 8.54 2.18
N LYS A 170 -3.51 7.37 1.57
CA LYS A 170 -4.19 6.11 1.95
C LYS A 170 -3.94 5.75 3.42
N MET A 171 -2.69 5.82 3.86
CA MET A 171 -2.29 5.50 5.24
C MET A 171 -2.84 6.52 6.25
N THR A 172 -2.88 7.80 5.87
CA THR A 172 -3.43 8.87 6.73
C THR A 172 -4.95 8.74 6.88
N THR A 173 -5.66 8.53 5.77
CA THR A 173 -7.14 8.38 5.77
C THR A 173 -7.58 7.07 6.39
N TRP A 174 -6.76 6.02 6.33
CA TRP A 174 -7.01 4.79 7.09
C TRP A 174 -6.93 5.04 8.59
N LEU A 175 -5.85 5.67 9.07
CA LEU A 175 -5.63 5.96 10.49
C LEU A 175 -6.70 6.92 11.04
N MET A 176 -7.14 7.88 10.22
CA MET A 176 -8.18 8.85 10.53
C MET A 176 -9.46 8.20 11.06
N GLN A 177 -9.81 6.99 10.59
CA GLN A 177 -11.02 6.29 11.04
C GLN A 177 -10.96 5.88 12.52
N ASN A 178 -9.75 5.81 13.09
CA ASN A 178 -9.50 5.31 14.43
C ASN A 178 -9.09 6.43 15.41
N VAL A 179 -9.17 7.72 15.04
CA VAL A 179 -8.69 8.83 15.90
C VAL A 179 -9.45 8.95 17.22
N GLN A 180 -10.64 8.38 17.31
CA GLN A 180 -11.45 8.39 18.53
C GLN A 180 -11.10 7.22 19.47
N GLU A 181 -10.33 6.23 19.01
CA GLU A 181 -9.98 5.03 19.78
C GLU A 181 -8.87 5.33 20.82
N SER A 182 -7.92 6.20 20.51
CA SER A 182 -6.87 6.58 21.45
C SER A 182 -6.22 7.93 21.12
N ARG A 183 -5.62 8.56 22.14
CA ARG A 183 -4.87 9.82 21.98
C ARG A 183 -3.63 9.63 21.12
N GLU A 184 -2.96 8.49 21.25
CA GLU A 184 -1.78 8.14 20.46
C GLU A 184 -2.10 8.08 18.95
N VAL A 185 -3.26 7.53 18.60
CA VAL A 185 -3.75 7.49 17.21
C VAL A 185 -4.06 8.90 16.69
N ALA A 186 -4.74 9.73 17.49
CA ALA A 186 -5.03 11.12 17.14
C ALA A 186 -3.75 11.95 16.94
N ASP A 187 -2.78 11.83 17.85
CA ASP A 187 -1.52 12.53 17.77
C ASP A 187 -0.70 12.10 16.54
N GLU A 188 -0.73 10.81 16.17
CA GLU A 188 -0.13 10.36 14.91
C GLU A 188 -0.86 10.91 13.69
N PHE A 189 -2.19 10.85 13.67
CA PHE A 189 -2.97 11.40 12.55
C PHE A 189 -2.62 12.86 12.27
N GLU A 190 -2.50 13.70 13.30
CA GLU A 190 -2.10 15.10 13.15
C GLU A 190 -0.68 15.24 12.58
N ARG A 191 0.28 14.41 13.00
CA ARG A 191 1.64 14.38 12.42
C ARG A 191 1.60 14.03 10.93
N ARG A 192 0.83 13.02 10.55
CA ARG A 192 0.68 12.61 9.14
C ARG A 192 -0.01 13.69 8.31
N LEU A 193 -1.03 14.34 8.86
CA LEU A 193 -1.72 15.46 8.23
C LEU A 193 -0.78 16.65 7.99
N GLU A 194 0.08 16.97 8.95
CA GLU A 194 1.09 18.02 8.78
C GLU A 194 2.09 17.68 7.67
N ALA A 195 2.55 16.44 7.61
CA ALA A 195 3.42 15.96 6.54
C ALA A 195 2.76 16.05 5.15
N LEU A 196 1.47 15.71 5.04
CA LEU A 196 0.71 15.87 3.79
C LEU A 196 0.58 17.33 3.35
N ARG A 197 0.53 18.29 4.30
CA ARG A 197 0.47 19.73 4.02
C ARG A 197 1.82 20.30 3.60
N CYS A 198 2.92 19.70 4.08
CA CYS A 198 4.26 20.18 3.84
C CYS A 198 5.17 19.03 3.39
N PRO A 199 5.22 18.73 2.08
CA PRO A 199 6.07 17.66 1.55
C PRO A 199 7.56 17.79 1.91
N ALA A 200 8.05 19.01 2.18
CA ALA A 200 9.41 19.24 2.65
C ALA A 200 9.69 18.63 4.04
N LYS A 201 8.64 18.34 4.82
CA LYS A 201 8.72 17.63 6.11
C LYS A 201 8.69 16.11 5.95
N LEU A 202 8.65 15.58 4.73
CA LEU A 202 8.67 14.13 4.48
C LEU A 202 10.03 13.48 4.78
N ALA A 203 11.13 14.22 4.63
CA ALA A 203 12.46 13.71 4.92
C ALA A 203 12.65 13.48 6.43
N GLY A 204 12.83 12.22 6.84
CA GLY A 204 13.11 11.84 8.23
C GLY A 204 11.88 11.62 9.11
N LEU A 205 10.71 11.39 8.52
CA LEU A 205 9.52 11.00 9.29
C LEU A 205 9.71 9.58 9.84
N ALA A 206 9.57 9.44 11.16
CA ALA A 206 9.46 8.15 11.84
C ALA A 206 8.00 7.91 12.21
N TRP A 207 7.15 7.72 11.19
CA TRP A 207 5.72 7.43 11.42
C TRP A 207 5.59 6.18 12.26
N GLN A 208 4.67 6.20 13.22
CA GLN A 208 4.43 5.01 14.03
C GLN A 208 3.58 4.02 13.24
N PRO A 209 3.93 2.73 13.19
CA PRO A 209 3.06 1.72 12.62
C PRO A 209 1.85 1.53 13.54
N PHE A 210 0.66 1.45 12.95
CA PHE A 210 -0.60 1.11 13.60
C PHE A 210 -1.22 -0.09 12.89
#